data_AF-A0A973ITT9-F1
#
_entry.id   AF-A0A973ITT9-F1
#
_cell.length_a   1.000
_cell.length_b   1.000
_cell.length_c   1.000
_cell.angle_alpha   90.00
_cell.angle_beta   90.00
_cell.angle_gamma   90.00
#
_symmetry.space_group_name_H-M   'P 1'
#
loop_
_entity.id
_entity.type
_entity.pdbx_description
1 polymer ?
#
loop_
_entity_poly.entity_id
_entity_poly.type
_entity_poly.pdbx_seq_one_letter_code
_entity_poly.pdbx_strand_id
1 'polypeptide(L)'
;MKIYHLISLAALLQLWSCQGKFYSEEDFSSVLKIDTHIHINNDDGVFEDQAEKDNFLLISLNVDHGDSANIRSQYDFAVSSVKRFPGRVFFGPTFLFDTAGWGSETWSRKIINQL
;
A
#
# COMPACT_ATOMS: atom_id res chain seq x y z
N MET A 1 27.86 17.58 -51.34
CA MET A 1 27.26 16.28 -50.93
C MET A 1 27.68 15.80 -49.55
N LYS A 2 28.99 15.70 -49.21
CA LYS A 2 29.44 15.14 -47.92
C LYS A 2 28.89 15.85 -46.66
N ILE A 3 28.74 17.18 -46.67
CA ILE A 3 28.28 17.93 -45.49
C ILE A 3 26.78 17.75 -45.21
N TYR A 4 25.95 17.60 -46.24
CA TYR A 4 24.52 17.34 -46.10
C TYR A 4 24.26 15.94 -45.51
N HIS A 5 25.11 14.96 -45.80
CA HIS A 5 25.04 13.64 -45.17
C HIS A 5 25.43 13.68 -43.69
N LEU A 6 26.44 14.48 -43.32
CA LEU A 6 26.83 14.70 -41.91
C LEU A 6 25.73 15.41 -41.12
N ILE A 7 25.10 16.43 -41.71
CA ILE A 7 23.97 17.15 -41.10
C ILE A 7 22.75 16.22 -40.95
N SER A 8 22.45 15.41 -41.97
CA SER A 8 21.34 14.45 -41.92
C SER A 8 21.56 13.36 -40.86
N LEU A 9 22.81 12.88 -40.72
CA LEU A 9 23.18 11.89 -39.70
C LEU A 9 23.09 12.48 -38.28
N ALA A 10 23.53 13.73 -38.08
CA ALA A 10 23.39 14.42 -36.81
C ALA A 10 21.92 14.69 -36.41
N ALA A 11 21.06 15.02 -37.39
CA ALA A 11 19.64 15.21 -37.17
C ALA A 11 18.92 13.89 -36.77
N LEU A 12 19.31 12.76 -37.37
CA LEU A 12 18.80 11.43 -37.01
C LEU A 12 19.18 11.02 -35.58
N LEU A 13 20.38 11.39 -35.12
CA LEU A 13 20.85 11.10 -33.75
C LEU A 13 20.10 11.92 -32.68
N GLN A 14 19.64 13.12 -32.99
CA GLN A 14 18.86 13.94 -32.06
C GLN A 14 17.44 13.40 -31.82
N LEU A 15 16.84 12.70 -32.80
CA LEU A 15 15.53 12.05 -32.66
C LEU A 15 15.54 10.84 -31.71
N TRP A 16 16.72 10.30 -31.38
CA TRP A 16 16.90 9.19 -30.43
C TRP A 16 17.25 9.66 -29.01
N SER A 17 17.55 10.95 -28.83
CA SER A 17 18.04 11.49 -27.56
C SER A 17 16.97 11.69 -26.49
N CYS A 18 15.68 11.68 -26.87
CA CYS A 18 14.54 11.88 -25.97
C CYS A 18 13.64 10.64 -25.94
N GLN A 19 14.18 9.50 -25.52
CA GLN A 19 13.35 8.43 -24.97
C GLN A 19 13.45 8.48 -23.45
N GLY A 20 12.78 9.46 -22.85
CA GLY A 20 12.54 9.44 -21.40
C GLY A 20 11.77 8.17 -21.08
N LYS A 21 12.41 7.21 -20.40
CA LYS A 21 11.77 5.97 -19.96
C LYS A 21 10.91 6.28 -18.73
N PHE A 22 9.75 6.87 -18.96
CA PHE A 22 8.72 7.03 -17.95
C PHE A 22 7.74 5.88 -18.05
N TYR A 23 7.04 5.61 -16.95
CA TYR A 23 5.89 4.73 -17.00
C TYR A 23 4.78 5.35 -17.84
N SER A 24 4.05 4.50 -18.54
CA SER A 24 2.82 4.84 -19.24
C SER A 24 1.63 4.07 -18.64
N GLU A 25 0.43 4.28 -19.19
CA GLU A 25 -0.76 3.58 -18.73
C GLU A 25 -0.64 2.05 -18.93
N GLU A 26 0.08 1.63 -19.96
CA GLU A 26 0.36 0.23 -20.25
C GLU A 26 1.17 -0.46 -19.13
N ASP A 27 1.94 0.29 -18.35
CA ASP A 27 2.73 -0.24 -17.23
C ASP A 27 1.89 -0.41 -15.95
N PHE A 28 0.69 0.18 -15.90
CA PHE A 28 -0.07 0.32 -14.66
C PHE A 28 -0.30 -1.01 -13.95
N SER A 29 -0.67 -2.09 -14.64
CA SER A 29 -0.91 -3.38 -13.98
C SER A 29 0.37 -4.15 -13.62
N SER A 30 1.52 -3.78 -14.20
CA SER A 30 2.76 -4.56 -14.08
C SER A 30 3.71 -4.02 -13.00
N VAL A 31 3.73 -2.72 -12.77
CA VAL A 31 4.62 -2.07 -11.80
C VAL A 31 4.22 -2.44 -10.38
N LEU A 32 5.16 -2.80 -9.50
CA LEU A 32 4.83 -3.03 -8.09
C LEU A 32 4.50 -1.69 -7.41
N LYS A 33 3.35 -1.64 -6.73
CA LYS A 33 2.90 -0.46 -5.97
C LYS A 33 2.59 -0.86 -4.54
N ILE A 34 2.61 0.10 -3.63
CA ILE A 34 2.23 -0.11 -2.23
C ILE A 34 1.23 0.99 -1.88
N ASP A 35 0.02 0.61 -1.50
CA ASP A 35 -0.91 1.51 -0.84
C ASP A 35 -0.68 1.40 0.67
N THR A 36 -0.12 2.46 1.26
CA THR A 36 0.30 2.46 2.66
C THR A 36 -0.82 2.87 3.62
N HIS A 37 -1.98 3.33 3.12
CA HIS A 37 -3.08 3.81 3.97
C HIS A 37 -4.43 3.42 3.38
N ILE A 38 -4.87 2.20 3.70
CA ILE A 38 -6.23 1.74 3.44
C ILE A 38 -6.91 1.27 4.72
N HIS A 39 -8.23 1.07 4.63
CA HIS A 39 -9.02 0.41 5.66
C HIS A 39 -9.82 -0.73 5.04
N ILE A 40 -9.44 -1.98 5.34
CA ILE A 40 -10.24 -3.17 4.97
C ILE A 40 -11.32 -3.34 6.04
N ASN A 41 -12.56 -2.99 5.68
CA ASN A 41 -13.69 -2.89 6.62
C ASN A 41 -14.71 -4.02 6.49
N ASN A 42 -14.46 -5.00 5.62
CA ASN A 42 -15.27 -6.19 5.46
C ASN A 42 -14.37 -7.36 5.00
N ASP A 43 -14.98 -8.51 4.76
CA ASP A 43 -14.29 -9.73 4.36
C ASP A 43 -14.70 -10.23 2.96
N ASP A 44 -15.24 -9.38 2.08
CA ASP A 44 -15.70 -9.81 0.75
C ASP A 44 -14.58 -10.08 -0.26
N GLY A 45 -13.36 -9.57 -0.01
CA GLY A 45 -12.17 -9.82 -0.83
C GLY A 45 -12.08 -8.95 -2.09
N VAL A 46 -13.09 -8.12 -2.38
CA VAL A 46 -13.17 -7.36 -3.64
C VAL A 46 -12.01 -6.39 -3.79
N PHE A 47 -11.61 -5.74 -2.69
CA PHE A 47 -10.54 -4.77 -2.70
C PHE A 47 -9.17 -5.44 -2.89
N GLU A 48 -8.94 -6.54 -2.18
CA GLU A 48 -7.72 -7.33 -2.28
C GLU A 48 -7.54 -7.93 -3.69
N ASP A 49 -8.59 -8.49 -4.28
CA ASP A 49 -8.57 -9.07 -5.62
C ASP A 49 -8.24 -8.00 -6.69
N GLN A 50 -8.75 -6.78 -6.53
CA GLN A 50 -8.41 -5.69 -7.44
C GLN A 50 -6.98 -5.22 -7.25
N ALA A 51 -6.51 -5.11 -6.01
CA ALA A 51 -5.12 -4.78 -5.70
C ALA A 51 -4.14 -5.82 -6.26
N GLU A 52 -4.49 -7.11 -6.26
CA GLU A 52 -3.68 -8.15 -6.90
C GLU A 52 -3.57 -7.93 -8.42
N LYS A 53 -4.70 -7.71 -9.11
CA LYS A 53 -4.74 -7.44 -10.56
C LYS A 53 -3.91 -6.24 -10.97
N ASP A 54 -3.91 -5.20 -10.15
CA ASP A 54 -3.19 -3.95 -10.41
C ASP A 54 -1.77 -3.94 -9.81
N ASN A 55 -1.29 -5.07 -9.28
CA ASN A 55 0.01 -5.23 -8.66
C ASN A 55 0.31 -4.27 -7.48
N PHE A 56 -0.68 -4.05 -6.61
CA PHE A 56 -0.54 -3.39 -5.32
C PHE A 56 -0.27 -4.38 -4.18
N LEU A 57 0.66 -4.02 -3.30
CA LEU A 57 0.69 -4.47 -1.91
C LEU A 57 -0.16 -3.50 -1.08
N LEU A 58 -0.86 -4.04 -0.08
CA LEU A 58 -1.77 -3.28 0.76
C LEU A 58 -1.26 -3.24 2.20
N ILE A 59 -1.34 -2.07 2.83
CA ILE A 59 -1.14 -1.90 4.28
C ILE A 59 -2.44 -1.35 4.87
N SER A 60 -3.23 -2.22 5.51
CA SER A 60 -4.45 -1.80 6.22
C SER A 60 -4.10 -1.26 7.60
N LEU A 61 -4.42 0.00 7.86
CA LEU A 61 -4.14 0.62 9.15
C LEU A 61 -5.37 0.52 10.06
N ASN A 62 -5.18 -0.03 11.25
CA ASN A 62 -6.16 0.12 12.31
C ASN A 62 -5.99 1.51 12.94
N VAL A 63 -7.11 2.17 13.26
CA VAL A 63 -7.10 3.52 13.85
C VAL A 63 -8.03 3.60 15.05
N ASP A 64 -7.61 4.35 16.07
CA ASP A 64 -8.43 4.61 17.24
C ASP A 64 -9.42 5.75 16.94
N HIS A 65 -10.70 5.39 16.86
CA HIS A 65 -11.81 6.34 16.70
C HIS A 65 -12.56 6.60 18.03
N GLY A 66 -11.99 6.21 19.17
CA GLY A 66 -12.62 6.31 20.49
C GLY A 66 -13.59 5.18 20.81
N ASP A 67 -13.64 4.13 19.98
CA ASP A 67 -14.49 2.96 20.17
C ASP A 67 -13.67 1.66 20.09
N SER A 68 -13.56 0.97 21.24
CA SER A 68 -12.84 -0.31 21.32
C SER A 68 -13.47 -1.44 20.50
N ALA A 69 -14.79 -1.46 20.33
CA ALA A 69 -15.45 -2.50 19.53
C ALA A 69 -15.10 -2.33 18.05
N ASN A 70 -15.05 -1.07 17.60
CA ASN A 70 -14.61 -0.72 16.26
C ASN A 70 -13.12 -1.05 16.02
N ILE A 71 -12.23 -0.79 16.98
CA ILE A 71 -10.81 -1.20 16.85
C ILE A 71 -10.69 -2.71 16.68
N ARG A 72 -11.47 -3.49 17.44
CA ARG A 72 -11.42 -4.96 17.35
C ARG A 72 -11.92 -5.46 15.99
N SER A 73 -13.02 -4.92 15.46
CA SER A 73 -13.52 -5.33 14.15
C SER A 73 -12.52 -5.00 13.04
N GLN A 74 -11.89 -3.82 13.07
CA GLN A 74 -10.84 -3.46 12.11
C GLN A 74 -9.66 -4.45 12.18
N TYR A 75 -9.23 -4.85 13.39
CA TYR A 75 -8.17 -5.84 13.57
C TYR A 75 -8.57 -7.20 13.00
N ASP A 76 -9.79 -7.66 13.27
CA ASP A 76 -10.27 -8.97 12.82
C ASP A 76 -10.36 -9.04 11.29
N PHE A 77 -10.83 -7.98 10.63
CA PHE A 77 -10.82 -7.90 9.16
C PHE A 77 -9.40 -7.85 8.58
N ALA A 78 -8.52 -7.04 9.17
CA ALA A 78 -7.13 -6.96 8.73
C ALA A 78 -6.40 -8.32 8.84
N VAL A 79 -6.56 -9.02 9.97
CA VAL A 79 -5.97 -10.37 10.18
C VAL A 79 -6.58 -11.39 9.23
N SER A 80 -7.89 -11.33 8.98
CA SER A 80 -8.56 -12.19 8.00
C SER A 80 -7.97 -11.99 6.60
N SER A 81 -7.81 -10.73 6.18
CA SER A 81 -7.27 -10.37 4.87
C SER A 81 -5.81 -10.84 4.71
N VAL A 82 -4.93 -10.59 5.70
CA VAL A 82 -3.53 -11.06 5.68
C VAL A 82 -3.43 -12.58 5.56
N LYS A 83 -4.33 -13.33 6.23
CA LYS A 83 -4.35 -14.80 6.14
C LYS A 83 -4.80 -15.30 4.77
N ARG A 84 -5.72 -14.60 4.11
CA ARG A 84 -6.23 -14.98 2.78
C ARG A 84 -5.29 -14.57 1.65
N PHE A 85 -4.59 -13.46 1.80
CA PHE A 85 -3.72 -12.86 0.78
C PHE A 85 -2.27 -12.72 1.29
N PRO A 86 -1.60 -13.84 1.63
CA PRO A 86 -0.27 -13.81 2.24
C PRO A 86 0.77 -13.17 1.30
N GLY A 87 1.57 -12.24 1.83
CA GLY A 87 2.58 -11.52 1.06
C GLY A 87 2.04 -10.41 0.16
N ARG A 88 0.72 -10.21 0.11
CA ARG A 88 0.05 -9.13 -0.62
C ARG A 88 -0.57 -8.11 0.32
N VAL A 89 -1.13 -8.57 1.44
CA VAL A 89 -1.74 -7.71 2.46
C VAL A 89 -0.92 -7.75 3.74
N PHE A 90 -0.73 -6.57 4.32
CA PHE A 90 -0.10 -6.31 5.60
C PHE A 90 -1.03 -5.41 6.42
N PHE A 91 -0.76 -5.28 7.72
CA PHE A 91 -1.54 -4.39 8.56
C PHE A 91 -0.71 -3.74 9.66
N GLY A 92 -1.12 -2.55 10.07
CA GLY A 92 -0.61 -1.86 11.25
C GLY A 92 -1.68 -1.91 12.36
N PRO A 93 -1.41 -2.55 13.51
CA PRO A 93 -2.35 -2.60 14.61
C PRO A 93 -2.46 -1.24 15.31
N THR A 94 -3.54 -1.08 16.07
CA THR A 94 -3.74 0.06 16.99
C THR A 94 -4.29 -0.45 18.31
N PHE A 95 -4.37 0.44 19.28
CA PHE A 95 -4.96 0.19 20.57
C PHE A 95 -5.78 1.39 21.03
N LEU A 96 -6.78 1.14 21.87
CA LEU A 96 -7.56 2.22 22.48
C LEU A 96 -6.65 3.06 23.38
N PHE A 97 -6.59 4.36 23.12
CA PHE A 97 -5.85 5.29 23.96
C PHE A 97 -6.66 5.71 25.19
N ASP A 98 -6.63 4.85 26.21
CA ASP A 98 -7.15 5.15 27.55
C ASP A 98 -6.23 6.16 28.26
N THR A 99 -6.64 7.44 28.22
CA THR A 99 -5.90 8.54 28.84
C THR A 99 -5.88 8.50 30.36
N ALA A 100 -6.84 7.82 31.00
CA ALA A 100 -6.90 7.71 32.45
C ALA A 100 -5.90 6.65 32.96
N GLY A 101 -5.70 5.57 32.20
CA GLY A 101 -4.76 4.50 32.53
C GLY A 101 -3.34 4.68 32.01
N TRP A 102 -3.13 5.59 31.05
CA TRP A 102 -1.86 5.77 30.36
C TRP A 102 -0.65 5.90 31.32
N GLY A 103 0.44 5.21 30.96
CA GLY A 103 1.68 5.21 31.75
C GLY A 103 1.69 4.23 32.94
N SER A 104 0.56 3.56 33.24
CA SER A 104 0.52 2.51 34.26
C SER A 104 0.92 1.14 33.72
N GLU A 105 1.44 0.27 34.59
CA GLU A 105 1.73 -1.13 34.26
C GLU A 105 0.46 -1.92 33.89
N THR A 106 -0.66 -1.62 34.54
CA THR A 106 -1.95 -2.24 34.22
C THR A 106 -2.38 -1.92 32.80
N TRP A 107 -2.22 -0.66 32.38
CA TRP A 107 -2.53 -0.24 31.01
C TRP A 107 -1.62 -0.93 29.99
N SER A 108 -0.30 -0.93 30.20
CA SER A 108 0.63 -1.53 29.24
C SER A 108 0.41 -3.04 29.11
N ARG A 109 0.18 -3.75 30.22
CA ARG A 109 -0.15 -5.18 30.23
C ARG A 109 -1.46 -5.47 29.50
N LYS A 110 -2.48 -4.63 29.68
CA LYS A 110 -3.76 -4.76 28.97
C LYS A 110 -3.57 -4.64 27.47
N ILE A 111 -2.81 -3.66 26.99
CA ILE A 111 -2.56 -3.47 25.55
C ILE A 111 -1.72 -4.62 24.98
N ILE A 112 -0.64 -5.03 25.65
CA ILE A 112 0.21 -6.13 25.18
C ILE A 112 -0.57 -7.45 25.05
N ASN A 113 -1.51 -7.73 25.96
CA ASN A 113 -2.34 -8.93 25.89
C ASN A 113 -3.35 -8.94 24.73
N GLN A 114 -3.54 -7.82 24.03
CA GLN A 114 -4.48 -7.69 22.91
C GLN A 114 -3.80 -7.80 21.54
N LEU A 115 -2.47 -7.71 21.49
CA LEU A 115 -1.64 -7.88 20.29
C LEU A 115 -1.40 -9.36 19.99
#